data_AF-A0A7J6R761-F1
#
_entry.id   AF-A0A7J6R761-F1
#
_cell.length_a   1.000
_cell.length_b   1.000
_cell.length_c   1.000
_cell.angle_alpha   90.00
_cell.angle_beta   90.00
_cell.angle_gamma   90.00
#
_symmetry.space_group_name_H-M   'P 1'
#
loop_
_entity.id
_entity.type
_entity.pdbx_description
1 polymer ?
#
loop_
_entity_poly.entity_id
_entity_poly.type
_entity_poly.pdbx_seq_one_letter_code
_entity_poly.pdbx_strand_id
1 'polypeptide(L)'
;IMSSPSSPPPEQQPLLSSEGNTNNAANPQSAAAADQDEDAEMKSLMEDLNNMSTEGIQQRSRLIQNDIRVYKSEVQRLTHELNSIKEKMKDNQEKINLNRQLPHLVGSVAEILPADEDEADLPEAGSAISTLQRKEKKEKKSMVVKTTTRQTIYLPIIGLVPVDELKPNDLVGLNKDSYLVLDKLPQDFDSRVKAMEVDERPTDQYY
;
A
#
# COMPACT_ATOMS: atom_id res chain seq x y z
N ILE A 1 -27.13 35.43 57.95
CA ILE A 1 -27.67 35.30 56.58
C ILE A 1 -26.72 34.33 55.87
N MET A 2 -26.86 33.00 56.02
CA MET A 2 -27.67 32.11 55.16
C MET A 2 -27.39 32.45 53.68
N SER A 3 -26.78 31.60 52.84
CA SER A 3 -26.93 30.14 52.70
C SER A 3 -25.79 29.54 51.84
N SER A 4 -25.38 28.31 52.15
CA SER A 4 -24.78 27.33 51.22
C SER A 4 -25.85 26.23 50.95
N PRO A 5 -25.71 25.24 50.03
CA PRO A 5 -24.50 24.79 49.31
C PRO A 5 -24.74 24.33 47.83
N SER A 6 -23.69 23.75 47.22
CA SER A 6 -23.72 22.56 46.35
C SER A 6 -23.25 22.72 44.89
N SER A 7 -22.05 22.18 44.61
CA SER A 7 -21.62 21.67 43.28
C SER A 7 -22.46 20.45 42.87
N PRO A 8 -22.55 20.09 41.58
CA PRO A 8 -21.93 18.85 41.03
C PRO A 8 -21.63 18.92 39.49
N PRO A 9 -21.48 17.82 38.70
CA PRO A 9 -20.27 16.98 38.49
C PRO A 9 -19.96 16.70 36.97
N PRO A 10 -18.97 15.86 36.57
CA PRO A 10 -18.70 15.56 35.16
C PRO A 10 -19.69 14.54 34.58
N GLU A 11 -20.19 14.77 33.37
CA GLU A 11 -21.17 13.89 32.73
C GLU A 11 -20.55 12.54 32.29
N GLN A 12 -20.96 11.48 32.97
CA GLN A 12 -21.07 10.12 32.42
C GLN A 12 -22.55 9.72 32.44
N GLN A 13 -23.03 9.23 31.28
CA GLN A 13 -24.10 8.25 30.97
C GLN A 13 -25.40 8.18 31.81
N PRO A 14 -26.46 7.64 31.19
CA PRO A 14 -27.12 6.51 31.87
C PRO A 14 -27.40 5.32 30.95
N LEU A 15 -27.14 4.12 31.50
CA LEU A 15 -27.77 2.86 31.11
C LEU A 15 -29.28 2.90 31.42
N LEU A 16 -30.10 2.30 30.54
CA LEU A 16 -31.14 1.36 30.98
C LEU A 16 -31.44 0.35 29.87
N SER A 17 -31.80 -0.85 30.31
CA SER A 17 -31.70 -2.15 29.66
C SER A 17 -33.04 -2.70 29.14
N SER A 18 -32.90 -3.71 28.28
CA SER A 18 -33.79 -4.86 27.98
C SER A 18 -35.14 -4.63 27.30
N GLU A 19 -35.21 -5.02 26.03
CA GLU A 19 -35.99 -6.14 25.43
C GLU A 19 -35.64 -6.10 23.93
N GLY A 20 -34.96 -7.08 23.33
CA GLY A 20 -35.50 -8.39 23.00
C GLY A 20 -35.80 -8.45 21.49
N ASN A 21 -35.21 -9.43 20.80
CA ASN A 21 -35.54 -9.96 19.47
C ASN A 21 -34.56 -9.67 18.31
N THR A 22 -33.58 -10.59 18.24
CA THR A 22 -33.01 -11.26 17.06
C THR A 22 -33.54 -10.88 15.68
N ASN A 23 -32.62 -10.68 14.73
CA ASN A 23 -32.60 -11.39 13.44
C ASN A 23 -31.23 -11.22 12.76
N ASN A 24 -30.19 -11.74 13.40
CA ASN A 24 -29.07 -12.32 12.67
C ASN A 24 -29.56 -13.70 12.22
N ALA A 25 -30.28 -13.75 11.11
CA ALA A 25 -30.53 -15.03 10.44
C ALA A 25 -29.19 -15.41 9.81
N ALA A 26 -28.41 -16.17 10.57
CA ALA A 26 -27.33 -17.00 10.07
C ALA A 26 -27.82 -17.65 8.77
N ASN A 27 -27.21 -17.28 7.64
CA ASN A 27 -27.38 -18.07 6.44
C ASN A 27 -26.61 -19.38 6.68
N PRO A 28 -27.28 -20.54 6.89
CA PRO A 28 -26.59 -21.77 7.21
C PRO A 28 -25.87 -22.35 5.98
N GLN A 29 -26.12 -21.81 4.78
CA GLN A 29 -25.71 -22.42 3.52
C GLN A 29 -24.24 -22.20 3.13
N SER A 30 -23.56 -21.16 3.60
CA SER A 30 -22.15 -20.93 3.24
C SER A 30 -21.14 -21.59 4.19
N ALA A 31 -21.53 -21.83 5.44
CA ALA A 31 -20.73 -22.62 6.39
C ALA A 31 -20.97 -24.13 6.20
N ALA A 32 -22.22 -24.54 5.95
CA ALA A 32 -22.55 -25.94 5.70
C ALA A 32 -21.99 -26.48 4.36
N ALA A 33 -21.72 -25.61 3.37
CA ALA A 33 -21.10 -26.04 2.12
C ALA A 33 -19.61 -26.40 2.29
N ALA A 34 -18.85 -25.61 3.06
CA ALA A 34 -17.45 -25.89 3.34
C ALA A 34 -17.26 -27.13 4.24
N ASP A 35 -18.14 -27.34 5.23
CA ASP A 35 -18.10 -28.53 6.09
C ASP A 35 -18.50 -29.81 5.34
N GLN A 36 -19.44 -29.72 4.39
CA GLN A 36 -19.87 -30.89 3.58
C GLN A 36 -18.83 -31.32 2.55
N ASP A 37 -18.06 -30.38 1.99
CA ASP A 37 -16.98 -30.67 1.04
C ASP A 37 -15.80 -31.35 1.76
N GLU A 38 -15.42 -30.91 2.97
CA GLU A 38 -14.39 -31.59 3.77
C GLU A 38 -14.82 -33.01 4.22
N ASP A 39 -16.09 -33.19 4.59
CA ASP A 39 -16.64 -34.50 4.93
C ASP A 39 -16.67 -35.46 3.73
N ALA A 40 -16.93 -34.96 2.52
CA ALA A 40 -16.92 -35.75 1.28
C ALA A 40 -15.51 -36.19 0.88
N GLU A 41 -14.53 -35.29 0.98
CA GLU A 41 -13.12 -35.58 0.71
C GLU A 41 -12.55 -36.56 1.74
N MET A 42 -12.87 -36.39 3.03
CA MET A 42 -12.49 -37.32 4.11
C MET A 42 -13.04 -38.73 3.87
N LYS A 43 -14.27 -38.83 3.37
CA LYS A 43 -14.92 -40.11 3.06
C LYS A 43 -14.25 -40.84 1.90
N SER A 44 -13.94 -40.13 0.82
CA SER A 44 -13.15 -40.65 -0.31
C SER A 44 -11.79 -41.16 0.15
N LEU A 45 -11.11 -40.41 1.03
CA LEU A 45 -9.80 -40.76 1.54
C LEU A 45 -9.83 -42.02 2.43
N MET A 46 -10.91 -42.18 3.22
CA MET A 46 -11.16 -43.38 4.02
C MET A 46 -11.45 -44.61 3.15
N GLU A 47 -12.16 -44.44 2.04
CA GLU A 47 -12.44 -45.53 1.09
C GLU A 47 -11.16 -45.97 0.35
N ASP A 48 -10.30 -45.02 -0.05
CA ASP A 48 -8.96 -45.29 -0.61
C ASP A 48 -8.04 -46.00 0.39
N LEU A 49 -8.11 -45.61 1.67
CA LEU A 49 -7.37 -46.26 2.76
C LEU A 49 -7.83 -47.70 2.99
N ASN A 50 -9.13 -47.97 2.89
CA ASN A 50 -9.68 -49.32 3.00
C ASN A 50 -9.31 -50.21 1.80
N ASN A 51 -9.11 -49.61 0.62
CA ASN A 51 -8.67 -50.33 -0.59
C ASN A 51 -7.14 -50.53 -0.65
N MET A 52 -6.36 -49.85 0.19
CA MET A 52 -4.90 -50.02 0.27
C MET A 52 -4.48 -51.18 1.18
N SER A 53 -3.32 -51.79 0.89
CA SER A 53 -2.70 -52.76 1.78
C SER A 53 -2.16 -52.10 3.05
N THR A 54 -2.11 -52.83 4.16
CA THR A 54 -1.58 -52.35 5.45
C THR A 54 -0.15 -51.83 5.36
N GLU A 55 0.67 -52.42 4.49
CA GLU A 55 2.05 -51.98 4.22
C GLU A 55 2.10 -50.67 3.42
N GLY A 56 1.20 -50.50 2.43
CA GLY A 56 1.05 -49.25 1.69
C GLY A 56 0.65 -48.08 2.59
N ILE A 57 -0.23 -48.33 3.57
CA ILE A 57 -0.65 -47.32 4.56
C ILE A 57 0.54 -46.89 5.43
N GLN A 58 1.38 -47.83 5.86
CA GLN A 58 2.58 -47.51 6.65
C GLN A 58 3.61 -46.69 5.85
N GLN A 59 3.82 -47.01 4.58
CA GLN A 59 4.73 -46.26 3.73
C GLN A 59 4.20 -44.84 3.45
N ARG A 60 2.90 -44.69 3.16
CA ARG A 60 2.25 -43.39 2.98
C ARG A 60 2.32 -42.54 4.24
N SER A 61 2.09 -43.14 5.42
CA SER A 61 2.21 -42.46 6.70
C SER A 61 3.62 -41.91 6.94
N ARG A 62 4.68 -42.64 6.57
CA ARG A 62 6.07 -42.17 6.72
C ARG A 62 6.40 -41.03 5.76
N LEU A 63 5.88 -41.08 4.54
CA LEU A 63 6.06 -40.02 3.55
C LEU A 63 5.39 -38.73 4.02
N ILE A 64 4.13 -38.82 4.46
CA ILE A 64 3.39 -37.68 5.03
C ILE A 64 4.09 -37.12 6.27
N GLN A 65 4.65 -37.96 7.14
CA GLN A 65 5.41 -37.49 8.31
C GLN A 65 6.68 -36.73 7.91
N ASN A 66 7.34 -37.12 6.83
CA ASN A 66 8.48 -36.40 6.27
C ASN A 66 8.03 -35.04 5.71
N ASP A 67 6.96 -35.05 4.90
CA ASP A 67 6.40 -33.83 4.32
C ASP A 67 5.97 -32.83 5.39
N ILE A 68 5.26 -33.27 6.45
CA ILE A 68 4.87 -32.42 7.59
C ILE A 68 6.11 -31.80 8.25
N ARG A 69 7.22 -32.54 8.37
CA ARG A 69 8.46 -32.00 8.94
C ARG A 69 9.05 -30.91 8.05
N VAL A 70 9.12 -31.17 6.74
CA VAL A 70 9.63 -30.20 5.76
C VAL A 70 8.73 -28.95 5.74
N TYR A 71 7.41 -29.12 5.65
CA TYR A 71 6.46 -28.01 5.68
C TYR A 71 6.53 -27.21 6.97
N LYS A 72 6.69 -27.87 8.13
CA LYS A 72 6.86 -27.16 9.40
C LYS A 72 8.12 -26.31 9.43
N SER A 73 9.23 -26.83 8.88
CA SER A 73 10.48 -26.06 8.75
C SER A 73 10.34 -24.89 7.77
N GLU A 74 9.59 -25.10 6.68
CA GLU A 74 9.36 -24.08 5.67
C GLU A 74 8.45 -22.96 6.19
N VAL A 75 7.39 -23.30 6.92
CA VAL A 75 6.52 -22.32 7.58
C VAL A 75 7.33 -21.46 8.56
N GLN A 76 8.22 -22.07 9.35
CA GLN A 76 9.08 -21.32 10.26
C GLN A 76 10.02 -20.38 9.50
N ARG A 77 10.67 -20.87 8.43
CA ARG A 77 11.54 -20.07 7.57
C ARG A 77 10.80 -18.87 6.96
N LEU A 78 9.67 -19.13 6.32
CA LEU A 78 8.83 -18.10 5.71
C LEU A 78 8.32 -17.10 6.74
N THR A 79 7.96 -17.54 7.95
CA THR A 79 7.53 -16.64 9.03
C THR A 79 8.66 -15.69 9.45
N HIS A 80 9.90 -16.18 9.56
CA HIS A 80 11.06 -15.33 9.86
C HIS A 80 11.36 -14.35 8.71
N GLU A 81 11.30 -14.81 7.47
CA GLU A 81 11.49 -13.95 6.29
C GLU A 81 10.40 -12.85 6.21
N LEU A 82 9.13 -13.21 6.44
CA LEU A 82 8.01 -12.27 6.50
C LEU A 82 8.25 -11.21 7.57
N ASN A 83 8.61 -11.62 8.79
CA ASN A 83 8.86 -10.69 9.87
C ASN A 83 10.03 -9.74 9.55
N SER A 84 11.12 -10.23 8.96
CA SER A 84 12.24 -9.39 8.53
C SER A 84 11.84 -8.39 7.45
N ILE A 85 11.03 -8.80 6.47
CA ILE A 85 10.52 -7.90 5.42
C ILE A 85 9.57 -6.85 6.02
N LYS A 86 8.72 -7.25 6.96
CA LYS A 86 7.78 -6.35 7.65
C LYS A 86 8.52 -5.29 8.46
N GLU A 87 9.58 -5.66 9.16
CA GLU A 87 10.45 -4.74 9.90
C GLU A 87 11.10 -3.72 8.95
N LYS A 88 11.70 -4.19 7.85
CA LYS A 88 12.27 -3.30 6.81
C LYS A 88 11.24 -2.36 6.20
N MET A 89 10.00 -2.84 5.98
CA MET A 89 8.90 -2.00 5.49
C MET A 89 8.59 -0.88 6.47
N LYS A 90 8.50 -1.20 7.76
CA LYS A 90 8.20 -0.22 8.81
C LYS A 90 9.32 0.83 8.90
N ASP A 91 10.57 0.41 8.92
CA ASP A 91 11.72 1.32 8.95
C ASP A 91 11.75 2.24 7.73
N ASN A 92 11.47 1.71 6.54
CA ASN A 92 11.40 2.50 5.31
C ASN A 92 10.23 3.48 5.35
N GLN A 93 9.06 3.08 5.87
CA GLN A 93 7.92 3.97 6.03
C GLN A 93 8.22 5.11 6.99
N GLU A 94 8.92 4.84 8.10
CA GLU A 94 9.35 5.87 9.05
C GLU A 94 10.34 6.85 8.40
N LYS A 95 11.29 6.35 7.61
CA LYS A 95 12.22 7.20 6.84
C LYS A 95 11.51 8.06 5.80
N ILE A 96 10.49 7.53 5.11
CA ILE A 96 9.67 8.29 4.17
C ILE A 96 8.91 9.39 4.92
N ASN A 97 8.28 9.05 6.04
CA ASN A 97 7.52 10.01 6.85
C ASN A 97 8.42 11.15 7.39
N LEU A 98 9.65 10.84 7.79
CA LEU A 98 10.62 11.84 8.23
C LEU A 98 10.99 12.80 7.09
N ASN A 99 11.15 12.30 5.86
CA ASN A 99 11.45 13.12 4.68
C ASN A 99 10.23 13.88 4.12
N ARG A 100 9.01 13.42 4.43
CA ARG A 100 7.74 14.07 4.07
C ARG A 100 7.34 15.17 5.06
N GLN A 101 8.20 15.55 6.00
CA GLN A 101 7.93 16.68 6.89
C GLN A 101 7.87 17.99 6.09
N LEU A 102 6.84 18.78 6.36
CA LEU A 102 6.74 20.16 5.87
C LEU A 102 7.90 20.97 6.46
N PRO A 103 8.47 21.96 5.74
CA PRO A 103 7.95 22.62 4.54
C PRO A 103 8.52 22.09 3.22
N HIS A 104 7.67 21.89 2.21
CA HIS A 104 8.08 21.53 0.85
C HIS A 104 8.26 22.78 -0.03
N LEU A 105 9.14 22.66 -1.03
CA LEU A 105 9.27 23.63 -2.12
C LEU A 105 8.34 23.24 -3.25
N VAL A 106 7.49 24.14 -3.72
CA VAL A 106 6.62 23.85 -4.85
C VAL A 106 7.37 24.11 -6.17
N GLY A 107 7.21 23.21 -7.13
CA GLY A 107 7.72 23.37 -8.49
C GLY A 107 6.75 22.82 -9.54
N SER A 108 7.00 23.20 -10.79
CA SER A 108 6.29 22.67 -11.96
C SER A 108 7.23 21.77 -12.75
N VAL A 109 6.74 20.62 -13.19
CA VAL A 109 7.46 19.76 -14.13
C VAL A 109 7.57 20.49 -15.47
N ALA A 110 8.78 20.66 -16.00
CA ALA A 110 8.97 21.27 -17.31
C ALA A 110 8.92 20.20 -18.40
N GLU A 111 9.73 19.15 -18.26
CA GLU A 111 9.85 18.07 -19.21
C GLU A 111 10.32 16.80 -18.51
N ILE A 112 9.90 15.65 -19.03
CA ILE A 112 10.37 14.33 -18.63
C ILE A 112 11.18 13.81 -19.81
N LEU A 113 12.46 13.58 -19.56
CA LEU A 113 13.40 13.11 -20.57
C LEU A 113 13.60 11.60 -20.35
N PRO A 114 13.49 10.75 -21.37
CA PRO A 114 14.07 9.42 -21.28
C PRO A 114 15.59 9.61 -21.11
N ALA A 115 16.25 8.86 -20.22
CA ALA A 115 17.71 8.83 -20.27
C ALA A 115 18.10 8.20 -21.61
N ASP A 116 18.83 8.97 -22.41
CA ASP A 116 19.50 8.44 -23.58
C ASP A 116 20.41 7.30 -23.11
N GLU A 117 20.23 6.12 -23.70
CA GLU A 117 21.04 4.94 -23.42
C GLU A 117 22.51 5.15 -23.82
N ASP A 118 22.79 6.20 -24.61
CA ASP A 118 24.04 6.43 -25.32
C ASP A 118 25.17 7.07 -24.48
N GLU A 119 24.86 7.76 -23.38
CA GLU A 119 25.92 8.38 -22.54
C GLU A 119 26.36 7.48 -21.36
N ALA A 120 25.66 6.35 -21.16
CA ALA A 120 26.11 5.26 -20.28
C ALA A 120 26.99 4.23 -21.00
N ASP A 121 27.22 4.41 -22.31
CA ASP A 121 28.00 3.52 -23.18
C ASP A 121 29.33 4.15 -23.65
N LEU A 122 29.83 5.23 -23.01
CA LEU A 122 31.29 5.37 -22.95
C LEU A 122 31.79 4.27 -22.00
N PRO A 123 32.55 3.28 -22.50
CA PRO A 123 33.03 2.19 -21.69
C PRO A 123 33.99 2.74 -20.64
N GLU A 124 33.49 3.01 -19.43
CA GLU A 124 34.35 3.00 -18.27
C GLU A 124 34.87 1.56 -18.13
N ALA A 125 36.16 1.43 -18.34
CA ALA A 125 36.86 0.18 -18.52
C ALA A 125 36.55 -0.83 -17.40
N GLY A 126 36.04 -2.01 -17.78
CA GLY A 126 36.41 -3.24 -17.07
C GLY A 126 35.38 -3.97 -16.21
N SER A 127 34.06 -3.74 -16.32
CA SER A 127 33.09 -4.61 -15.64
C SER A 127 32.24 -5.45 -16.60
N ALA A 128 32.63 -6.71 -16.75
CA ALA A 128 31.90 -7.75 -17.48
C ALA A 128 30.67 -8.27 -16.69
N ILE A 129 29.84 -7.38 -16.15
CA ILE A 129 28.57 -7.77 -15.53
C ILE A 129 27.45 -7.62 -16.56
N SER A 130 27.24 -8.72 -17.28
CA SER A 130 26.00 -9.17 -17.93
C SER A 130 25.13 -8.12 -18.61
N THR A 131 25.33 -7.98 -19.92
CA THR A 131 24.43 -7.38 -20.91
C THR A 131 22.99 -7.91 -20.88
N LEU A 132 22.72 -9.04 -20.23
CA LEU A 132 21.38 -9.67 -20.18
C LEU A 132 20.46 -9.13 -19.07
N GLN A 133 20.99 -8.60 -17.97
CA GLN A 133 20.18 -7.91 -16.94
C GLN A 133 19.88 -6.44 -17.29
N ARG A 134 20.34 -5.98 -18.46
CA ARG A 134 20.28 -4.58 -18.88
C ARG A 134 18.91 -4.20 -19.47
N LYS A 135 18.21 -5.13 -20.11
CA LYS A 135 16.91 -4.88 -20.79
C LYS A 135 15.70 -4.71 -19.86
N GLU A 136 15.81 -5.09 -18.59
CA GLU A 136 14.76 -4.90 -17.58
C GLU A 136 15.08 -3.76 -16.61
N LYS A 137 16.15 -2.98 -16.85
CA LYS A 137 16.25 -1.66 -16.23
C LYS A 137 15.19 -0.80 -16.87
N LYS A 138 14.06 -0.59 -16.17
CA LYS A 138 13.13 0.52 -16.43
C LYS A 138 13.94 1.69 -16.97
N GLU A 139 13.60 2.14 -18.18
CA GLU A 139 14.16 3.32 -18.81
C GLU A 139 14.34 4.38 -17.73
N LYS A 140 15.58 4.78 -17.48
CA LYS A 140 15.87 5.74 -16.42
C LYS A 140 15.32 7.08 -16.88
N LYS A 141 14.06 7.37 -16.64
CA LYS A 141 13.50 8.68 -16.99
C LYS A 141 14.13 9.72 -16.05
N SER A 142 14.67 10.78 -16.61
CA SER A 142 15.09 11.97 -15.90
C SER A 142 14.03 13.06 -16.06
N MET A 143 14.10 14.10 -15.23
CA MET A 143 13.08 15.13 -15.21
C MET A 143 13.72 16.50 -14.99
N VAL A 144 13.20 17.49 -15.69
CA VAL A 144 13.55 18.89 -15.48
C VAL A 144 12.41 19.57 -14.73
N VAL A 145 12.73 20.21 -13.60
CA VAL A 145 11.76 20.90 -12.75
C VAL A 145 12.06 22.38 -12.67
N LYS A 146 11.02 23.20 -12.76
CA LYS A 146 11.07 24.65 -12.51
C LYS A 146 10.51 24.93 -11.13
N THR A 147 11.34 25.37 -10.21
CA THR A 147 10.92 25.70 -8.84
C THR A 147 10.19 27.05 -8.80
N THR A 148 9.40 27.28 -7.76
CA THR A 148 8.77 28.59 -7.49
C THR A 148 9.82 29.70 -7.30
N THR A 149 11.05 29.34 -6.90
CA THR A 149 12.21 30.25 -6.84
C THR A 149 12.82 30.56 -8.22
N ARG A 150 12.15 30.17 -9.32
CA ARG A 150 12.57 30.38 -10.71
C ARG A 150 13.89 29.69 -11.06
N GLN A 151 14.26 28.64 -10.34
CA GLN A 151 15.42 27.81 -10.66
C GLN A 151 14.96 26.64 -11.52
N THR A 152 15.76 26.30 -12.54
CA THR A 152 15.53 25.10 -13.36
C THR A 152 16.56 24.06 -12.97
N ILE A 153 16.09 22.93 -12.46
CA ILE A 153 16.94 21.89 -11.87
C ILE A 153 16.70 20.59 -12.63
N TYR A 154 17.80 19.93 -13.01
CA TYR A 154 17.78 18.61 -13.62
C TYR A 154 17.83 17.53 -12.53
N LEU A 155 16.83 16.65 -12.53
CA LEU A 155 16.73 15.52 -11.63
C LEU A 155 17.02 14.23 -12.41
N PRO A 156 18.17 13.57 -12.19
CA PRO A 156 18.42 12.25 -12.77
C PRO A 156 17.56 11.16 -12.12
N ILE A 157 17.03 11.42 -10.92
CA ILE A 157 16.14 10.51 -10.17
C ILE A 157 14.91 11.31 -9.75
N ILE A 158 13.72 10.82 -10.10
CA ILE A 158 12.46 11.57 -10.05
C ILE A 158 11.90 11.64 -8.63
N GLY A 159 12.04 10.59 -7.82
CA GLY A 159 11.66 10.61 -6.39
C GLY A 159 10.63 9.55 -6.00
N LEU A 160 9.72 9.91 -5.09
CA LEU A 160 8.72 9.00 -4.52
C LEU A 160 7.51 8.77 -5.45
N VAL A 161 7.24 9.71 -6.37
CA VAL A 161 6.12 9.64 -7.30
C VAL A 161 6.52 8.91 -8.59
N PRO A 162 5.72 7.96 -9.09
CA PRO A 162 6.01 7.26 -10.35
C PRO A 162 5.92 8.20 -11.55
N VAL A 163 6.78 7.95 -12.55
CA VAL A 163 6.90 8.81 -13.74
C VAL A 163 5.66 8.77 -14.63
N ASP A 164 4.95 7.65 -14.64
CA ASP A 164 3.81 7.43 -15.53
C ASP A 164 2.58 8.27 -15.12
N GLU A 165 2.54 8.76 -13.87
CA GLU A 165 1.51 9.66 -13.36
C GLU A 165 1.85 11.14 -13.55
N LEU A 166 3.10 11.46 -13.87
CA LEU A 166 3.59 12.82 -14.02
C LEU A 166 3.45 13.27 -15.48
N LYS A 167 2.92 14.47 -15.67
CA LYS A 167 2.86 15.15 -16.97
C LYS A 167 3.62 16.47 -16.93
N PRO A 168 4.11 16.95 -18.08
CA PRO A 168 4.61 18.31 -18.19
C PRO A 168 3.56 19.32 -17.69
N ASN A 169 4.02 20.35 -16.97
CA ASN A 169 3.23 21.37 -16.27
C ASN A 169 2.45 20.90 -15.04
N ASP A 170 2.62 19.66 -14.58
CA ASP A 170 2.05 19.27 -13.29
C ASP A 170 2.79 19.94 -12.13
N LEU A 171 2.02 20.30 -11.10
CA LEU A 171 2.52 20.87 -9.86
C LEU A 171 3.02 19.75 -8.95
N VAL A 172 4.23 19.89 -8.44
CA VAL A 172 4.88 18.87 -7.60
C VAL A 172 5.48 19.49 -6.34
N GLY A 173 5.40 18.74 -5.25
CA GLY A 173 6.08 19.04 -4.00
C GLY A 173 7.51 18.50 -4.04
N LEU A 174 8.49 19.38 -3.94
CA LEU A 174 9.91 19.07 -3.90
C LEU A 174 10.45 19.22 -2.48
N ASN A 175 11.50 18.46 -2.16
CA ASN A 175 12.31 18.75 -0.98
C ASN A 175 13.15 20.02 -1.21
N LYS A 176 13.42 20.82 -0.15
CA LYS A 176 14.16 22.09 -0.27
C LYS A 176 15.65 21.90 -0.56
N ASP A 177 16.26 20.86 0.01
CA ASP A 177 17.71 20.67 -0.05
C ASP A 177 18.10 19.71 -1.19
N SER A 178 17.34 18.62 -1.34
CA SER A 178 17.62 17.59 -2.35
C SER A 178 16.82 17.74 -3.64
N TYR A 179 15.83 18.62 -3.68
CA TYR A 179 14.93 18.84 -4.82
C TYR A 179 14.15 17.60 -5.30
N LEU A 180 14.18 16.49 -4.55
CA LEU A 180 13.49 15.25 -4.90
C LEU A 180 11.96 15.45 -4.89
N VAL A 181 11.24 14.86 -5.84
CA VAL A 181 9.77 14.90 -5.84
C VAL A 181 9.23 14.01 -4.72
N LEU A 182 8.42 14.59 -3.86
CA LEU A 182 7.79 13.94 -2.72
C LEU A 182 6.34 13.54 -3.05
N ASP A 183 5.57 14.47 -3.60
CA ASP A 183 4.15 14.28 -3.87
C ASP A 183 3.69 15.09 -5.09
N LYS A 184 2.65 14.62 -5.76
CA LYS A 184 1.99 15.37 -6.84
C LYS A 184 0.94 16.27 -6.21
N LEU A 185 1.06 17.57 -6.43
CA LEU A 185 0.09 18.52 -5.91
C LEU A 185 -1.08 18.66 -6.89
N PRO A 186 -2.32 18.84 -6.38
CA PRO A 186 -3.45 19.19 -7.23
C PRO A 186 -3.16 20.47 -8.01
N GLN A 187 -3.71 20.56 -9.22
CA GLN A 187 -3.62 21.80 -10.00
C GLN A 187 -4.31 22.93 -9.23
N ASP A 188 -3.60 24.03 -9.06
CA ASP A 188 -4.11 25.21 -8.37
C ASP A 188 -4.55 26.26 -9.40
N PHE A 189 -5.76 26.77 -9.26
CA PHE A 189 -6.31 27.83 -10.12
C PHE A 189 -6.20 29.20 -9.46
N ASP A 190 -6.16 30.25 -10.27
CA ASP A 190 -6.17 31.65 -9.82
C ASP A 190 -7.36 31.89 -8.86
N SER A 191 -7.11 32.62 -7.78
CA SER A 191 -8.10 32.89 -6.74
C SER A 191 -9.36 33.58 -7.28
N ARG A 192 -9.24 34.35 -8.36
CA ARG A 192 -10.39 34.99 -9.01
C ARG A 192 -11.29 33.98 -9.71
N VAL A 193 -10.73 32.91 -10.27
CA VAL A 193 -11.51 31.83 -10.89
C VAL A 193 -12.20 30.99 -9.81
N LYS A 194 -11.49 30.72 -8.70
CA LYS A 194 -12.10 30.06 -7.55
C LYS A 194 -13.26 30.86 -6.95
N ALA A 195 -13.15 32.19 -6.92
CA ALA A 195 -14.22 33.07 -6.46
C ALA A 195 -15.42 33.14 -7.43
N MET A 196 -15.29 32.62 -8.65
CA MET A 196 -16.40 32.47 -9.60
C MET A 196 -17.06 31.09 -9.51
N GLU A 197 -16.56 30.20 -8.64
CA GLU A 197 -17.23 28.93 -8.37
C GLU A 197 -18.60 29.21 -7.73
N VAL A 198 -19.63 28.53 -8.25
CA VAL A 198 -21.00 28.72 -7.77
C VAL A 198 -21.15 27.92 -6.48
N ASP A 199 -21.10 28.61 -5.34
CA ASP A 199 -21.26 28.00 -4.02
C ASP A 199 -22.68 27.42 -3.82
N GLU A 200 -23.70 28.15 -4.26
CA GLU A 200 -25.11 27.77 -4.09
C GLU A 200 -25.88 27.82 -5.42
N ARG A 201 -26.61 26.74 -5.72
CA ARG A 201 -27.51 26.71 -6.88
C ARG A 201 -28.76 27.54 -6.59
N PRO A 202 -29.19 28.42 -7.50
CA PRO A 202 -30.39 29.21 -7.31
C PRO A 202 -31.62 28.30 -7.18
N THR A 203 -32.48 28.60 -6.20
CA THR A 203 -33.71 27.84 -5.90
C THR A 203 -34.97 28.46 -6.50
N ASP A 204 -34.84 29.55 -7.26
CA ASP A 204 -35.98 30.26 -7.84
C ASP A 204 -36.74 29.39 -8.85
N GLN A 205 -38.04 29.23 -8.61
CA GLN A 205 -38.98 28.63 -9.55
C GLN A 205 -39.73 29.73 -10.29
N TYR A 206 -39.86 29.59 -11.61
CA TYR A 206 -40.68 30.50 -12.41
C TYR A 206 -42.17 30.20 -12.17
N TYR A 207 -42.96 31.27 -11.96
CA TYR A 207 -44.39 31.23 -11.63
C TYR A 207 -45.27 30.77 -12.79
#